data_AF-A0A3D4BKW2-F1
#
_entry.id   AF-A0A3D4BKW2-F1
#
_cell.length_a   1.000
_cell.length_b   1.000
_cell.length_c   1.000
_cell.angle_alpha   90.00
_cell.angle_beta   90.00
_cell.angle_gamma   90.00
#
_symmetry.space_group_name_H-M   'P 1'
#
loop_
_entity.id
_entity.type
_entity.pdbx_description
1 polymer ?
#
loop_
_entity_poly.entity_id
_entity_poly.type
_entity_poly.pdbx_seq_one_letter_code
_entity_poly.pdbx_strand_id
1 'polypeptide(L)' 'MKEVYVVLLADSNGNFEWVYTHPKPYYLSKEEAQKVREELIEKEETVTEQNSKVVELYKME' A
#
# COMPACT_ATOMS: atom_id res chain seq x y z
N MET A 1 -6.28 -12.17 15.32
CA MET A 1 -6.27 -10.90 14.55
C MET A 1 -4.86 -10.36 14.58
N LYS A 2 -4.26 -10.19 13.41
CA LYS A 2 -2.87 -9.76 13.25
C LYS A 2 -2.84 -8.39 12.59
N GLU A 3 -2.15 -7.44 13.22
CA GLU A 3 -1.87 -6.14 12.64
C GLU A 3 -0.97 -6.30 11.41
N VAL A 4 -1.37 -5.67 10.31
CA VAL A 4 -0.65 -5.68 9.04
C VAL A 4 -0.74 -4.31 8.39
N TYR A 5 0.21 -4.02 7.50
CA TYR A 5 0.24 -2.79 6.73
C TYR A 5 0.06 -3.11 5.26
N VAL A 6 -0.73 -2.29 4.55
CA VAL A 6 -0.98 -2.44 3.12
C VAL A 6 -0.67 -1.13 2.41
N VAL A 7 -0.26 -1.23 1.14
CA VAL A 7 -0.22 -0.08 0.23
C VAL A 7 -1.56 0.00 -0.47
N LEU A 8 -2.28 1.10 -0.31
CA LEU A 8 -3.51 1.38 -1.03
C LEU A 8 -3.23 2.30 -2.20
N LEU A 9 -3.89 2.05 -3.32
CA LEU A 9 -4.00 2.96 -4.46
C LEU A 9 -5.37 3.60 -4.51
N ALA A 10 -5.39 4.86 -4.91
CA ALA A 10 -6.60 5.60 -5.20
C ALA A 10 -7.18 5.20 -6.57
N ASP A 11 -8.50 5.12 -6.66
CA ASP A 11 -9.21 5.03 -7.92
C ASP A 11 -9.21 6.39 -8.66
N SER A 12 -9.86 6.44 -9.83
CA SER A 12 -9.99 7.68 -10.61
C SER A 12 -10.77 8.81 -9.91
N ASN A 13 -11.49 8.51 -8.82
CA ASN A 13 -12.23 9.46 -8.00
C ASN A 13 -11.45 9.88 -6.75
N GLY A 14 -10.25 9.35 -6.51
CA GLY A 14 -9.44 9.60 -5.31
C GLY A 14 -9.76 8.68 -4.12
N ASN A 15 -10.57 7.64 -4.31
CA ASN A 15 -10.93 6.69 -3.25
C ASN A 15 -9.86 5.60 -3.12
N PHE A 16 -9.27 5.48 -1.92
CA PHE A 16 -8.25 4.48 -1.62
C PHE A 16 -8.87 3.12 -1.25
N GLU A 17 -9.41 2.42 -2.24
CA GLU A 17 -10.10 1.14 -2.05
C GLU A 17 -9.28 -0.07 -2.55
N TRP A 18 -8.21 0.16 -3.31
CA TRP A 18 -7.45 -0.90 -3.96
C TRP A 18 -6.17 -1.22 -3.20
N VAL A 19 -6.04 -2.46 -2.72
CA VAL A 19 -4.78 -2.95 -2.17
C VAL A 19 -3.82 -3.27 -3.32
N TYR A 20 -2.63 -2.67 -3.29
CA TYR A 20 -1.56 -3.04 -4.21
C TYR A 20 -0.94 -4.35 -3.75
N THR A 21 -1.08 -5.41 -4.55
CA THR A 21 -0.72 -6.77 -4.13
C THR A 21 0.67 -7.22 -4.55
N HIS A 22 1.42 -6.39 -5.28
CA HIS A 22 2.78 -6.69 -5.73
C HIS A 22 3.81 -5.84 -4.96
N PRO A 23 4.96 -6.35 -4.50
CA PRO A 23 5.37 -7.75 -4.53
C PRO A 23 4.57 -8.66 -3.59
N LYS A 24 3.85 -8.11 -2.60
CA LYS A 24 2.99 -8.89 -1.69
C LYS A 24 1.81 -8.05 -1.19
N PRO A 25 0.69 -8.68 -0.76
CA PRO A 25 -0.53 -7.96 -0.39
C PRO A 25 -0.47 -7.23 0.96
N TYR A 26 0.48 -7.57 1.83
CA TYR A 26 0.62 -6.93 3.13
C TYR A 26 2.04 -7.09 3.71
N TYR A 27 2.34 -6.26 4.69
CA TYR A 27 3.62 -6.11 5.37
C TYR A 27 3.42 -6.17 6.88
N LEU A 28 4.45 -6.58 7.62
CA LEU A 28 4.36 -6.71 9.08
C LEU A 28 4.84 -5.45 9.81
N SER A 29 5.47 -4.52 9.11
CA SER A 29 5.88 -3.23 9.67
C SER A 29 5.50 -2.08 8.76
N LYS A 30 5.17 -0.94 9.37
CA LYS A 30 4.89 0.31 8.67
C LYS A 30 6.09 0.78 7.84
N GLU A 31 7.29 0.66 8.39
CA GLU A 31 8.53 1.07 7.72
C GLU A 31 8.77 0.27 6.44
N GLU A 32 8.56 -1.05 6.49
CA GLU A 32 8.69 -1.91 5.30
C GLU A 32 7.65 -1.53 4.23
N ALA A 33 6.39 -1.31 4.62
CA ALA A 33 5.35 -0.87 3.68
C ALA A 33 5.65 0.50 3.06
N GLN A 34 6.24 1.43 3.81
CA GLN A 34 6.64 2.73 3.30
C GLN A 34 7.80 2.63 2.32
N LYS A 35 8.83 1.84 2.62
CA LYS A 35 9.94 1.59 1.68
C LYS A 35 9.42 0.98 0.38
N VAL A 36 8.50 0.02 0.46
CA VAL A 36 7.88 -0.51 -0.76
C VAL A 36 7.11 0.57 -1.51
N ARG A 37 6.31 1.40 -0.83
CA ARG A 37 5.60 2.51 -1.48
C ARG A 37 6.57 3.45 -2.20
N GLU A 38 7.67 3.82 -1.57
CA GLU A 38 8.71 4.67 -2.19
C GLU A 38 9.31 4.00 -3.42
N GLU A 39 9.69 2.72 -3.34
CA GLU A 39 10.17 1.96 -4.51
C GLU A 39 9.13 1.86 -5.64
N LEU A 40 7.86 1.73 -5.30
CA LEU A 40 6.78 1.69 -6.29
C LEU A 40 6.63 3.04 -7.01
N ILE A 41 6.74 4.15 -6.27
CA ILE A 41 6.70 5.50 -6.86
C ILE A 41 7.89 5.72 -7.82
N GLU A 42 9.05 5.13 -7.54
CA GLU A 42 10.22 5.23 -8.42
C GLU A 42 10.12 4.33 -9.66
N LYS A 43 9.50 3.15 -9.54
CA LYS A 43 9.49 2.11 -10.59
C LYS A 43 8.25 2.11 -11.47
N GLU A 44 7.09 2.49 -10.92
CA GLU A 44 5.80 2.43 -11.59
C GLU A 44 5.33 3.85 -11.96
N GLU A 45 5.27 4.16 -13.26
CA GLU A 45 4.85 5.49 -13.76
C GLU A 45 3.46 5.91 -13.27
N THR A 46 2.60 4.93 -12.95
CA THR A 46 1.22 5.15 -12.52
C THR A 46 1.05 5.32 -11.02
N VAL A 47 2.09 5.05 -10.22
CA VAL A 47 2.04 5.18 -8.75
C VAL A 47 2.75 6.46 -8.34
N THR A 48 2.07 7.29 -7.56
CA THR A 48 2.57 8.59 -7.12
C THR A 48 2.40 8.75 -5.62
N GLU A 49 3.02 9.79 -5.06
CA GLU A 49 2.81 10.13 -3.66
C GLU A 49 1.35 10.48 -3.35
N GLN A 50 0.62 11.04 -4.32
CA GLN A 50 -0.74 11.52 -4.14
C GLN A 50 -1.79 10.40 -4.27
N ASN A 51 -1.53 9.39 -5.10
CA ASN A 51 -2.47 8.31 -5.35
C ASN A 51 -2.17 7.03 -4.56
N SER A 52 -1.14 7.03 -3.71
CA SER A 52 -0.77 5.88 -2.89
C SER A 52 -0.60 6.25 -1.42
N LYS A 53 -0.97 5.33 -0.51
CA LYS A 53 -0.72 5.49 0.93
C LYS A 53 -0.59 4.16 1.66
N VAL A 54 0.16 4.15 2.76
CA VAL A 54 0.23 3.01 3.67
C VAL A 54 -0.87 3.10 4.71
N VAL A 55 -1.60 2.01 4.91
CA VAL A 55 -2.67 1.90 5.91
C VAL A 55 -2.46 0.68 6.80
N GLU A 56 -2.75 0.84 8.09
CA GLU A 56 -2.81 -0.24 9.07
C GLU A 56 -4.16 -0.95 8.97
N LEU A 57 -4.16 -2.28 8.88
CA LEU A 57 -5.34 -3.14 8.86
C LEU A 57 -5.15 -4.33 9.79
N TYR A 58 -6.24 -5.03 10.08
CA TYR A 58 -6.23 -6.25 10.88
C TYR A 58 -6.63 -7.44 10.02
N LYS A 59 -5.74 -8.42 9.90
CA LYS A 59 -6.02 -9.69 9.24
C LYS A 59 -6.65 -10.65 10.26
N MET A 60 -7.82 -11.18 9.94
CA MET A 60 -8.38 -12.33 10.64
C MET A 60 -7.69 -13.60 10.15
N GLU A 61 -7.33 -14.49 11.07
CA GLU A 61 -6.70 -15.79 10.77
C GLU A 61 -7.77 -16.86 10.61
#